data_AF-H2J1T9-F1
#
_entry.id   AF-H2J1T9-F1
#
_cell.length_a   1.000
_cell.length_b   1.000
_cell.length_c   1.000
_cell.angle_alpha   90.00
_cell.angle_beta   90.00
_cell.angle_gamma   90.00
#
_symmetry.space_group_name_H-M   'P 1'
#
loop_
_entity.id
_entity.type
_entity.pdbx_description
1 polymer ?
#
loop_
_entity_poly.entity_id
_entity_poly.type
_entity_poly.pdbx_seq_one_letter_code
_entity_poly.pdbx_strand_id
1 'polypeptide(L)'
;MDRRRVATGCRILIGLGIYILVFLILRPSSPVTKEQYAFWNESAAIFGEPDVEGFIGWALFIICPVITVILYQVIVRLLHWHLNKPGK
;
A
#
# COMPACT_ATOMS: atom_id res chain seq x y z
N MET A 1 19.78 26.61 -5.52
CA MET A 1 19.46 25.16 -5.57
C MET A 1 18.03 25.01 -6.04
N ASP A 2 17.84 24.74 -7.34
CA ASP A 2 16.53 24.44 -7.91
C ASP A 2 16.01 23.13 -7.32
N ARG A 3 15.26 23.22 -6.21
CA ARG A 3 14.41 22.12 -5.77
C ARG A 3 13.38 21.94 -6.88
N ARG A 4 13.64 21.01 -7.81
CA ARG A 4 12.59 20.38 -8.61
C ARG A 4 11.64 19.67 -7.63
N ARG A 5 10.77 20.46 -6.99
CA ARG A 5 9.64 19.96 -6.22
C ARG A 5 8.80 19.24 -7.25
N VAL A 6 8.89 17.90 -7.25
CA VAL A 6 7.86 17.08 -7.89
C VAL A 6 6.54 17.70 -7.45
N ALA A 7 5.78 18.22 -8.40
CA ALA A 7 4.58 19.00 -8.13
C ALA A 7 3.73 18.20 -7.13
N THR A 8 3.17 18.88 -6.12
CA THR A 8 2.40 18.23 -5.06
C THR A 8 1.35 17.28 -5.64
N GLY A 9 0.76 17.64 -6.79
CA GLY A 9 -0.13 16.77 -7.58
C GLY A 9 0.51 15.46 -8.05
N CYS A 10 1.71 15.46 -8.63
CA CYS A 10 2.40 14.22 -9.02
C CYS A 10 2.70 13.32 -7.82
N ARG A 11 3.02 13.89 -6.65
CA ARG A 11 3.23 13.09 -5.43
C ARG A 11 1.95 12.40 -4.97
N ILE A 12 0.82 13.12 -5.04
CA ILE A 12 -0.50 12.57 -4.72
C ILE A 12 -0.89 11.49 -5.72
N LEU A 13 -0.68 11.68 -7.02
CA LEU A 13 -0.98 10.69 -8.05
C LEU A 13 -0.15 9.40 -7.89
N ILE A 14 1.13 9.51 -7.53
CA ILE A 14 1.98 8.33 -7.25
C ILE A 14 1.48 7.60 -6.00
N GLY A 15 1.19 8.34 -4.92
CA GLY A 15 0.64 7.75 -3.69
C GLY A 15 -0.71 7.07 -3.92
N LEU A 16 -1.59 7.70 -4.70
CA LEU A 16 -2.89 7.16 -5.07
C LEU A 16 -2.76 5.93 -5.98
N GLY A 17 -1.83 5.94 -6.94
CA GLY A 17 -1.56 4.78 -7.79
C GLY A 17 -1.04 3.57 -7.01
N ILE A 18 -0.12 3.80 -6.07
CA ILE A 18 0.37 2.76 -5.15
C ILE A 18 -0.77 2.23 -4.29
N TYR A 19 -1.59 3.13 -3.73
CA TYR A 19 -2.77 2.77 -2.95
C TYR A 19 -3.71 1.86 -3.76
N ILE A 20 -4.08 2.27 -4.97
CA ILE A 20 -4.97 1.49 -5.84
C ILE A 20 -4.35 0.14 -6.19
N LEU A 21 -3.06 0.07 -6.50
CA LEU A 21 -2.37 -1.20 -6.79
C LEU A 21 -2.37 -2.15 -5.61
N VAL A 22 -1.99 -1.67 -4.42
CA VAL A 22 -1.97 -2.47 -3.19
C VAL A 22 -3.38 -2.93 -2.84
N PHE A 23 -4.36 -2.04 -2.96
CA PHE A 23 -5.77 -2.37 -2.76
C PHE A 23 -6.23 -3.46 -3.73
N LEU A 24 -5.90 -3.35 -5.02
CA LEU A 24 -6.29 -4.34 -6.04
C LEU A 24 -5.61 -5.70 -5.83
N ILE A 25 -4.38 -5.73 -5.31
CA ILE A 25 -3.65 -6.97 -5.03
C ILE A 25 -4.19 -7.67 -3.79
N LEU A 26 -4.40 -6.93 -2.70
CA LEU A 26 -4.85 -7.51 -1.43
C LEU A 26 -6.35 -7.77 -1.39
N ARG A 27 -7.14 -7.01 -2.15
CA ARG A 27 -8.58 -7.23 -2.20
C ARG A 27 -8.84 -8.59 -2.83
N PRO A 28 -9.59 -9.47 -2.14
CA PRO A 28 -10.04 -10.71 -2.74
C PRO A 28 -10.90 -10.37 -3.96
N SER A 29 -10.38 -10.71 -5.14
CA SER A 29 -11.06 -10.47 -6.40
C SER A 29 -12.17 -11.49 -6.56
N SER A 30 -13.38 -11.07 -6.93
CA SER A 30 -14.47 -12.01 -7.23
C SER A 30 -14.21 -12.70 -8.58
N PRO A 31 -14.23 -14.05 -8.67
CA PRO A 31 -14.52 -15.01 -7.60
C PRO A 31 -13.35 -15.20 -6.63
N VAL A 32 -13.64 -15.07 -5.34
CA VAL A 32 -12.63 -15.17 -4.27
C VAL A 32 -12.01 -16.56 -4.29
N THR A 33 -10.69 -16.61 -4.49
CA THR A 33 -9.95 -17.87 -4.39
C THR A 33 -9.99 -18.38 -2.95
N LYS A 34 -10.14 -19.69 -2.76
CA LYS A 34 -10.23 -20.31 -1.43
C LYS A 34 -9.02 -19.95 -0.53
N GLU A 35 -7.84 -19.82 -1.13
CA GLU A 35 -6.59 -19.42 -0.47
C GLU A 35 -6.67 -17.98 0.08
N GLN A 36 -7.16 -17.03 -0.73
CA GLN A 36 -7.33 -15.64 -0.28
C GLN A 36 -8.36 -15.54 0.85
N TYR A 37 -9.48 -16.27 0.74
CA TYR A 37 -10.47 -16.30 1.82
C TYR A 37 -9.90 -16.93 3.10
N ALA A 38 -9.14 -18.02 2.99
CA ALA A 38 -8.53 -18.68 4.14
C ALA A 38 -7.54 -17.74 4.86
N PHE A 39 -6.70 -17.01 4.13
CA PHE A 39 -5.79 -16.02 4.70
C PHE A 39 -6.53 -14.93 5.50
N TRP A 40 -7.60 -14.38 4.91
CA TRP A 40 -8.39 -13.34 5.56
C TRP A 40 -9.24 -13.87 6.72
N ASN A 41 -9.74 -15.10 6.61
CA ASN A 41 -10.49 -15.78 7.67
C ASN A 41 -9.60 -16.13 8.87
N GLU A 42 -8.37 -16.62 8.63
CA GLU A 42 -7.39 -16.88 9.68
C GLU A 42 -6.95 -15.57 10.35
N SER A 43 -6.75 -14.51 9.55
CA SER A 43 -6.48 -13.17 10.07
C SER A 43 -7.63 -12.67 10.95
N ALA A 44 -8.88 -12.73 10.47
CA ALA A 44 -10.05 -12.33 11.24
C ALA A 44 -10.20 -13.16 12.54
N ALA A 45 -9.92 -14.47 12.47
CA ALA A 45 -9.93 -15.35 13.64
C ALA A 45 -8.89 -14.95 14.70
N ILE A 46 -7.70 -14.47 14.31
CA ILE A 46 -6.69 -13.94 15.24
C ILE A 46 -7.20 -12.70 15.97
N PHE A 47 -7.95 -11.84 15.29
CA PHE A 47 -8.57 -10.65 15.89
C PHE A 47 -9.88 -10.97 16.64
N GLY A 48 -10.40 -12.19 16.52
CA GLY A 48 -11.67 -12.61 17.13
C GLY A 48 -12.90 -12.07 16.42
N GLU A 49 -12.75 -11.60 15.17
CA GLU A 49 -13.81 -10.97 14.40
C GLU A 49 -14.61 -12.03 13.61
N PRO A 50 -15.93 -12.19 13.87
CA PRO A 50 -16.75 -13.18 13.16
C PRO A 50 -17.16 -12.72 11.75
N ASP A 51 -17.08 -11.40 11.47
CA ASP A 51 -17.41 -10.82 10.17
C ASP A 51 -16.13 -10.63 9.34
N VAL A 52 -15.81 -11.66 8.55
CA VAL A 52 -14.62 -11.69 7.69
C VAL A 52 -14.71 -10.62 6.59
N GLU A 53 -15.88 -10.37 6.02
CA GLU A 53 -16.05 -9.38 4.94
C GLU A 53 -15.86 -7.95 5.48
N GLY A 54 -16.46 -7.66 6.64
CA GLY A 54 -16.24 -6.41 7.35
C GLY A 54 -14.78 -6.21 7.74
N PHE A 55 -14.15 -7.24 8.29
CA PHE A 55 -12.74 -7.23 8.68
C PHE A 55 -11.83 -6.94 7.48
N ILE A 56 -12.04 -7.58 6.32
CA ILE A 56 -11.28 -7.32 5.09
C ILE A 56 -11.40 -5.84 4.69
N GLY A 57 -12.61 -5.26 4.75
CA GLY A 57 -12.84 -3.85 4.42
C GLY A 57 -12.04 -2.89 5.30
N TRP A 58 -12.13 -3.08 6.62
CA TRP A 58 -11.39 -2.26 7.60
C TRP A 58 -9.88 -2.46 7.53
N ALA A 59 -9.45 -3.71 7.37
CA ALA A 59 -8.05 -4.05 7.20
C ALA A 59 -7.50 -3.35 5.94
N LEU A 60 -8.15 -3.45 4.79
CA LEU A 60 -7.72 -2.75 3.58
C LEU A 60 -7.71 -1.23 3.78
N PHE A 61 -8.70 -0.68 4.47
CA PHE A 61 -8.78 0.76 4.74
C PHE A 61 -7.59 1.28 5.57
N ILE A 62 -7.07 0.47 6.50
CA ILE A 62 -5.96 0.84 7.38
C ILE A 62 -4.59 0.48 6.77
N ILE A 63 -4.45 -0.73 6.22
CA ILE A 63 -3.16 -1.23 5.73
C ILE A 63 -2.74 -0.46 4.46
N CYS A 64 -3.69 -0.13 3.59
CA CYS A 64 -3.41 0.54 2.32
C CYS A 64 -2.76 1.93 2.48
N PRO A 65 -3.26 2.88 3.30
CA PRO A 65 -2.58 4.16 3.52
C PRO A 65 -1.25 3.98 4.26
N VAL A 66 -1.13 3.02 5.18
CA VAL A 66 0.13 2.73 5.89
C VAL A 66 1.20 2.27 4.89
N ILE A 67 0.87 1.32 4.01
CA ILE A 67 1.78 0.86 2.95
C ILE A 67 2.14 2.03 2.02
N THR A 68 1.18 2.85 1.60
CA THR A 68 1.44 4.02 0.75
C THR A 68 2.43 4.99 1.38
N VAL A 69 2.27 5.31 2.67
CA VAL A 69 3.20 6.20 3.40
C VAL A 69 4.60 5.59 3.46
N ILE A 70 4.70 4.29 3.78
CA ILE A 70 5.99 3.58 3.85
C ILE A 70 6.67 3.57 2.48
N LEU A 71 5.96 3.16 1.42
CA LEU A 71 6.50 3.11 0.06
C LEU A 71 6.93 4.50 -0.42
N TYR A 72 6.15 5.54 -0.14
CA TYR A 72 6.52 6.91 -0.45
C TYR A 72 7.85 7.29 0.23
N GLN A 73 7.99 7.03 1.53
CA GLN A 73 9.23 7.33 2.25
C GLN A 73 10.42 6.53 1.70
N VAL A 74 10.21 5.25 1.39
CA VAL A 74 11.25 4.37 0.83
C VAL A 74 11.70 4.87 -0.54
N ILE A 75 10.77 5.20 -1.45
CA ILE A 75 11.07 5.74 -2.78
C ILE A 75 11.84 7.05 -2.67
N VAL A 76 11.40 7.96 -1.80
CA VAL A 76 12.10 9.25 -1.59
C VAL A 76 13.51 9.02 -1.06
N ARG A 77 13.70 8.12 -0.09
CA ARG A 77 15.02 7.77 0.43
C ARG A 77 15.91 7.13 -0.63
N LEU A 78 15.39 6.19 -1.42
CA LEU A 78 16.11 5.55 -2.53
C LEU A 78 16.51 6.56 -3.59
N LEU A 79 15.60 7.44 -4.00
CA LEU A 79 15.89 8.48 -4.97
C LEU A 79 16.96 9.45 -4.45
N HIS A 80 16.85 9.85 -3.17
CA HIS A 80 17.86 10.72 -2.55
C HIS A 80 19.22 10.03 -2.46
N TRP A 81 19.26 8.74 -2.12
CA TRP A 81 20.48 7.94 -2.11
C TRP A 81 21.09 7.78 -3.50
N HIS A 82 20.27 7.53 -4.52
CA HIS A 82 20.73 7.36 -5.90
C HIS A 82 21.23 8.67 -6.51
N LEU A 83 20.61 9.80 -6.18
CA LEU A 83 21.05 11.14 -6.62
C LEU A 83 22.26 11.66 -5.84
N ASN A 84 22.42 11.24 -4.58
CA ASN A 84 23.56 11.61 -3.74
C ASN A 84 24.74 10.63 -3.84
N LYS A 85 24.64 9.59 -4.68
CA LYS A 85 25.83 8.84 -5.09
C LYS A 85 26.63 9.74 -6.03
N PRO A 86 27.83 10.22 -5.65
CA PRO A 86 28.75 10.77 -6.62
C PRO A 86 29.00 9.69 -7.67
N GLY A 87 28.86 10.06 -8.94
CA GLY A 87 29.13 9.19 -10.07
C GLY A 87 30.45 8.45 -9.85
N LYS A 88 30.39 7.13 -10.04
CA LYS A 88 31.59 6.33 -10.22
C LYS A 88 31.92 6.33 -11.70
#